data_AF-A0A849TPY5-F1
#
_entry.id   AF-A0A849TPY5-F1
#
_cell.length_a   1.000
_cell.length_b   1.000
_cell.length_c   1.000
_cell.angle_alpha   90.00
_cell.angle_beta   90.00
_cell.angle_gamma   90.00
#
_symmetry.space_group_name_H-M   'P 1'
#
loop_
_entity.id
_entity.type
_entity.pdbx_description
1 polymer ?
#
loop_
_entity_poly.entity_id
_entity_poly.type
_entity_poly.pdbx_seq_one_letter_code
_entity_poly.pdbx_strand_id
1 'polypeptide(L)'
;CASCHNGTTAIGKNNGHVATTAACETCHKSTTSFSGAKFNHTGITTGCASCHNGTTAIGKPSNHIPYETKLLGGASMGCEKCHKTTSFALGVSSTVMHNNSQGKGSGWCIGCHLSGTNFLGVQGKESLTHEAPGHTDCSDSGCHKPLGNTGASYINWD
;
A
#
# COMPACT_ATOMS: atom_id res chain seq x y z
N CYS A 1 -12.26 -27.30 18.81
CA CYS A 1 -10.82 -27.14 18.50
C CYS A 1 -10.20 -25.98 19.28
N ALA A 2 -10.61 -24.72 19.02
CA ALA A 2 -10.03 -23.54 19.67
C ALA A 2 -10.23 -23.44 21.20
N SER A 3 -11.30 -24.03 21.75
CA SER A 3 -11.54 -24.05 23.19
C SER A 3 -10.50 -24.86 23.98
N CYS A 4 -9.93 -25.91 23.39
CA CYS A 4 -8.88 -26.72 24.02
C CYS A 4 -7.48 -26.31 23.56
N HIS A 5 -7.29 -25.99 22.28
CA HIS A 5 -6.01 -25.53 21.71
C HIS A 5 -5.83 -24.01 21.87
N ASN A 6 -5.83 -23.58 23.13
CA ASN A 6 -5.79 -22.16 23.54
C ASN A 6 -4.42 -21.73 24.07
N GLY A 7 -3.40 -22.59 24.02
CA GLY A 7 -2.06 -22.34 24.56
C GLY A 7 -1.93 -22.58 26.06
N THR A 8 -3.03 -22.91 26.76
CA THR A 8 -3.05 -23.24 28.19
C THR A 8 -3.40 -24.72 28.41
N THR A 9 -4.50 -25.20 27.83
CA THR A 9 -4.95 -26.59 27.97
C THR A 9 -4.23 -27.52 27.00
N ALA A 10 -4.04 -27.08 25.77
CA ALA A 10 -3.25 -27.75 24.75
C ALA A 10 -2.53 -26.70 23.88
N ILE A 11 -1.50 -27.15 23.14
CA ILE A 11 -0.75 -26.29 22.22
C ILE A 11 -1.73 -25.61 21.26
N GLY A 12 -1.77 -24.28 21.30
CA GLY A 12 -2.62 -23.47 20.44
C GLY A 12 -1.90 -22.95 19.20
N LYS A 13 -2.44 -21.88 18.64
CA LYS A 13 -1.78 -21.10 17.58
C LYS A 13 -0.41 -20.61 18.10
N ASN A 14 0.66 -20.89 17.37
CA ASN A 14 1.99 -20.39 17.71
C ASN A 14 2.13 -18.90 17.35
N ASN A 15 3.24 -18.27 17.77
CA ASN A 15 3.49 -16.85 17.51
C ASN A 15 3.63 -16.49 16.01
N GLY A 16 3.85 -17.49 15.14
CA GLY A 16 3.90 -17.31 13.68
C GLY A 16 2.56 -17.55 12.98
N HIS A 17 1.50 -17.88 13.72
CA HIS A 17 0.18 -18.11 13.15
C HIS A 17 -0.47 -16.79 12.75
N VAL A 18 -1.12 -16.76 11.58
CA VAL A 18 -1.88 -15.58 11.13
C VAL A 18 -2.98 -15.24 12.13
N ALA A 19 -3.10 -13.98 12.54
CA ALA A 19 -4.17 -13.54 13.43
C ALA A 19 -5.55 -13.83 12.79
N THR A 20 -6.32 -14.72 13.41
CA THR A 20 -7.66 -15.11 12.91
C THR A 20 -8.53 -15.65 14.03
N THR A 21 -9.83 -15.40 13.93
CA THR A 21 -10.88 -16.00 14.75
C THR A 21 -11.63 -17.12 14.02
N ALA A 22 -11.30 -17.38 12.75
CA ALA A 22 -11.91 -18.46 11.98
C ALA A 22 -11.63 -19.83 12.60
N ALA A 23 -12.52 -20.79 12.31
CA ALA A 23 -12.36 -22.16 12.75
C ALA A 23 -11.13 -22.81 12.10
N CYS A 24 -10.51 -23.78 12.78
CA CYS A 24 -9.23 -24.36 12.35
C CYS A 24 -9.34 -25.01 10.96
N GLU A 25 -10.45 -25.71 10.73
CA GLU A 25 -10.84 -26.39 9.50
C GLU A 25 -11.06 -25.45 8.30
N THR A 26 -11.25 -24.15 8.55
CA THR A 26 -11.32 -23.14 7.48
C THR A 26 -9.98 -23.03 6.74
N CYS A 27 -8.87 -23.28 7.44
CA CYS A 27 -7.54 -23.21 6.85
C CYS A 27 -6.91 -24.61 6.75
N HIS A 28 -6.95 -25.40 7.82
CA HIS A 28 -6.29 -26.69 7.90
C HIS A 28 -7.19 -27.82 7.41
N LYS A 29 -6.73 -28.59 6.42
CA LYS A 29 -7.47 -29.76 5.90
C LYS A 29 -7.62 -30.89 6.92
N SER A 30 -6.73 -30.91 7.90
CA SER A 30 -6.73 -31.89 8.99
C SER A 30 -6.58 -31.16 10.32
N THR A 31 -7.45 -31.47 11.28
CA THR A 31 -7.40 -30.95 12.64
C THR A 31 -6.59 -31.82 13.60
N THR A 32 -5.93 -32.87 13.08
CA THR A 32 -5.00 -33.70 13.85
C THR A 32 -3.55 -33.36 13.53
N SER A 33 -3.22 -33.19 12.25
CA SER A 33 -1.88 -32.79 11.79
C SER A 33 -1.72 -31.28 11.62
N PHE A 34 -2.82 -30.53 11.50
CA PHE A 34 -2.84 -29.11 11.15
C PHE A 34 -2.03 -28.78 9.88
N SER A 35 -1.94 -29.72 8.94
CA SER A 35 -1.19 -29.55 7.71
C SER A 35 -2.07 -29.05 6.54
N GLY A 36 -1.42 -28.53 5.50
CA GLY A 36 -2.08 -28.17 4.25
C GLY A 36 -2.85 -26.86 4.26
N ALA A 37 -2.63 -26.00 5.26
CA ALA A 37 -3.22 -24.67 5.28
C ALA A 37 -2.69 -23.80 4.15
N LYS A 38 -3.62 -23.12 3.48
CA LYS A 38 -3.32 -22.08 2.48
C LYS A 38 -3.99 -20.80 2.91
N PHE A 39 -3.21 -19.72 2.92
CA PHE A 39 -3.75 -18.39 3.17
C PHE A 39 -4.55 -17.91 1.94
N ASN A 40 -5.68 -17.25 2.20
CA ASN A 40 -6.52 -16.64 1.19
C ASN A 40 -6.71 -15.14 1.54
N HIS A 41 -6.52 -14.26 0.56
CA HIS A 41 -6.68 -12.82 0.70
C HIS A 41 -8.15 -12.34 0.69
N THR A 42 -9.12 -13.23 0.44
CA THR A 42 -10.56 -12.90 0.45
C THR A 42 -10.96 -12.21 1.76
N GLY A 43 -11.63 -11.06 1.66
CA GLY A 43 -12.11 -10.30 2.81
C GLY A 43 -11.08 -9.37 3.46
N ILE A 44 -9.82 -9.40 3.02
CA ILE A 44 -8.80 -8.46 3.51
C ILE A 44 -8.87 -7.17 2.71
N THR A 45 -9.12 -6.07 3.40
CA THR A 45 -9.24 -4.73 2.79
C THR A 45 -8.33 -3.68 3.42
N THR A 46 -7.70 -3.98 4.56
CA THR A 46 -6.83 -3.09 5.34
C THR A 46 -5.78 -3.88 6.11
N GLY A 47 -4.68 -3.25 6.51
CA GLY A 47 -3.62 -3.85 7.33
C GLY A 47 -2.56 -4.62 6.53
N CYS A 48 -2.43 -4.42 5.23
CA CYS A 48 -1.51 -5.16 4.36
C CYS A 48 -0.06 -5.10 4.87
N ALA A 49 0.37 -3.94 5.40
CA ALA A 49 1.73 -3.75 5.92
C ALA A 49 2.07 -4.66 7.11
N SER A 50 1.09 -5.13 7.89
CA SER A 50 1.38 -6.00 9.03
C SER A 50 1.85 -7.39 8.58
N CYS A 51 1.45 -7.83 7.38
CA CYS A 51 1.88 -9.10 6.79
C CYS A 51 2.97 -8.89 5.73
N HIS A 52 2.83 -7.89 4.85
CA HIS A 52 3.81 -7.53 3.82
C HIS A 52 4.93 -6.64 4.40
N ASN A 53 5.59 -7.15 5.43
CA ASN A 53 6.64 -6.48 6.20
C ASN A 53 8.06 -6.94 5.81
N GLY A 54 8.19 -7.81 4.80
CA GLY A 54 9.47 -8.38 4.37
C GLY A 54 9.93 -9.60 5.18
N THR A 55 9.21 -9.96 6.25
CA THR A 55 9.45 -11.15 7.08
C THR A 55 8.34 -12.18 6.92
N THR A 56 7.09 -11.78 7.13
CA THR A 56 5.92 -12.68 7.05
C THR A 56 5.49 -12.94 5.61
N ALA A 57 5.53 -11.91 4.78
CA ALA A 57 5.29 -11.96 3.35
C ALA A 57 6.21 -10.95 2.64
N ILE A 58 6.26 -11.03 1.30
CA ILE A 58 7.04 -10.11 0.47
C ILE A 58 6.68 -8.67 0.83
N GLY A 59 7.66 -7.90 1.29
CA GLY A 59 7.47 -6.50 1.65
C GLY A 59 7.55 -5.55 0.46
N LYS A 60 7.49 -4.25 0.74
CA LYS A 60 7.74 -3.21 -0.28
C LYS A 60 9.18 -3.30 -0.81
N PRO A 61 9.42 -3.09 -2.12
CA PRO A 61 10.76 -2.99 -2.66
C PRO A 61 11.45 -1.69 -2.21
N SER A 62 12.78 -1.63 -2.32
CA SER A 62 13.58 -0.46 -1.92
C SER A 62 13.28 0.81 -2.72
N ASN A 63 12.78 0.66 -3.95
CA ASN A 63 12.36 1.76 -4.82
C ASN A 63 10.83 2.00 -4.80
N HIS A 64 10.13 1.60 -3.74
CA HIS A 64 8.73 1.97 -3.54
C HIS A 64 8.59 3.44 -3.14
N ILE A 65 7.46 4.08 -3.47
CA ILE A 65 7.17 5.45 -3.02
C ILE A 65 7.19 5.55 -1.48
N PRO A 66 7.80 6.61 -0.91
CA PRO A 66 7.85 6.82 0.54
C PRO A 66 6.53 7.39 1.06
N TYR A 67 5.54 6.53 1.33
CA TYR A 67 4.23 6.96 1.84
C TYR A 67 4.17 7.12 3.37
N GLU A 68 5.14 6.52 4.07
CA GLU A 68 5.19 6.42 5.54
C GLU A 68 5.77 7.68 6.19
N THR A 69 6.46 8.52 5.41
CA THR A 69 7.27 9.64 5.91
C THR A 69 7.03 10.95 5.17
N LYS A 70 6.12 11.00 4.19
CA LYS A 70 5.98 12.16 3.28
C LYS A 70 4.61 12.83 3.28
N LEU A 71 3.65 12.41 4.09
CA LEU A 71 2.43 13.19 4.24
C LEU A 71 2.65 14.26 5.32
N LEU A 72 2.25 15.49 5.00
CA LEU A 72 2.25 16.60 5.94
C LEU A 72 1.49 16.24 7.22
N GLY A 73 2.00 16.70 8.37
CA GLY A 73 1.33 16.53 9.67
C GLY A 73 1.46 15.13 10.29
N GLY A 74 2.36 14.28 9.79
CA GLY A 74 2.57 12.94 10.34
C GLY A 74 1.46 11.93 9.97
N ALA A 75 0.62 12.27 9.00
CA ALA A 75 -0.34 11.32 8.45
C ALA A 75 0.42 10.15 7.78
N SER A 76 -0.16 8.95 7.83
CA SER A 76 0.35 7.78 7.13
C SER A 76 -0.75 7.23 6.23
N MET A 77 -0.42 6.97 4.96
CA MET A 77 -1.33 6.30 4.05
C MET A 77 -1.23 4.79 4.25
N GLY A 78 -2.36 4.10 4.45
CA GLY A 78 -2.36 2.64 4.38
C GLY A 78 -2.07 2.16 2.96
N CYS A 79 -1.44 0.99 2.82
CA CYS A 79 -1.15 0.36 1.52
C CYS A 79 -2.39 0.26 0.64
N GLU A 80 -3.57 0.12 1.23
CA GLU A 80 -4.84 -0.20 0.58
C GLU A 80 -5.48 1.01 -0.11
N LYS A 81 -4.88 2.19 0.10
CA LYS A 81 -5.20 3.39 -0.66
C LYS A 81 -4.61 3.35 -2.06
N CYS A 82 -3.54 2.57 -2.28
CA CYS A 82 -2.87 2.43 -3.57
C CYS A 82 -2.98 1.01 -4.13
N HIS A 83 -2.93 0.00 -3.27
CA HIS A 83 -2.88 -1.41 -3.64
C HIS A 83 -4.21 -2.12 -3.35
N LYS A 84 -4.63 -3.02 -4.25
CA LYS A 84 -5.75 -3.95 -4.03
C LYS A 84 -5.23 -5.38 -3.91
N THR A 85 -5.95 -6.23 -3.17
CA THR A 85 -5.58 -7.63 -2.88
C THR A 85 -5.37 -8.50 -4.11
N THR A 86 -5.98 -8.16 -5.25
CA THR A 86 -5.84 -8.88 -6.53
C THR A 86 -4.71 -8.36 -7.42
N SER A 87 -4.06 -7.26 -7.04
CA SER A 87 -3.12 -6.52 -7.90
C SER A 87 -1.71 -6.40 -7.31
N PHE A 88 -1.46 -7.03 -6.16
CA PHE A 88 -0.15 -7.01 -5.49
C PHE A 88 0.92 -7.88 -6.19
N ALA A 89 0.52 -8.66 -7.21
CA ALA A 89 1.43 -9.46 -7.99
C ALA A 89 2.27 -8.56 -8.91
N LEU A 90 3.52 -8.32 -8.49
CA LEU A 90 4.67 -7.98 -9.36
C LEU A 90 4.39 -6.88 -10.39
N GLY A 91 4.41 -5.62 -9.96
CA GLY A 91 4.70 -4.48 -10.84
C GLY A 91 3.63 -4.10 -11.87
N VAL A 92 2.40 -4.64 -11.79
CA VAL A 92 1.34 -4.34 -12.77
C VAL A 92 0.40 -3.19 -12.41
N SER A 93 0.65 -2.41 -11.34
CA SER A 93 0.07 -1.06 -11.27
C SER A 93 0.87 -0.12 -12.16
N SER A 94 0.81 -0.39 -13.47
CA SER A 94 1.28 0.49 -14.54
C SER A 94 0.30 1.65 -14.79
N THR A 95 -0.55 1.96 -13.82
CA THR A 95 -1.31 3.20 -13.85
C THR A 95 -0.98 3.94 -12.58
N VAL A 96 -0.17 4.98 -12.73
CA VAL A 96 -0.08 6.07 -11.75
C VAL A 96 -1.50 6.58 -11.58
N MET A 97 -2.18 6.09 -10.54
CA MET A 97 -3.38 6.73 -10.05
C MET A 97 -2.85 7.90 -9.23
N HIS A 98 -2.83 9.09 -9.81
CA HIS A 98 -2.92 10.28 -8.98
C HIS A 98 -4.22 10.08 -8.22
N ASN A 99 -4.06 9.62 -6.97
CA ASN A 99 -5.15 9.30 -6.05
C ASN A 99 -6.16 10.47 -6.07
N ASN A 100 -7.36 10.30 -5.53
CA ASN A 100 -8.33 11.37 -5.30
C ASN A 100 -7.80 12.58 -4.47
N SER A 101 -6.50 12.62 -4.16
CA SER A 101 -5.77 13.73 -3.59
C SER A 101 -5.73 14.90 -4.58
N GLN A 102 -6.47 15.96 -4.26
CA GLN A 102 -6.72 17.12 -5.10
C GLN A 102 -5.57 18.14 -5.10
N GLY A 103 -4.33 17.72 -4.85
CA GLY A 103 -3.16 18.62 -4.90
C GLY A 103 -3.35 19.92 -4.10
N LYS A 104 -3.75 19.81 -2.83
CA LYS A 104 -4.02 20.97 -1.95
C LYS A 104 -3.14 21.00 -0.70
N GLY A 105 -2.05 20.26 -0.70
CA GLY A 105 -1.09 20.25 0.40
C GLY A 105 0.32 20.38 -0.15
N SER A 106 1.14 21.20 0.50
CA SER A 106 2.55 21.37 0.15
C SER A 106 3.26 20.02 0.01
N GLY A 107 3.76 19.74 -1.19
CA GLY A 107 4.56 18.54 -1.47
C GLY A 107 3.81 17.25 -1.79
N TRP A 108 2.51 17.29 -2.14
CA TRP A 108 1.78 16.09 -2.57
C TRP A 108 2.29 15.51 -3.89
N CYS A 109 2.46 16.35 -4.92
CA CYS A 109 3.08 15.95 -6.19
C CYS A 109 4.58 15.66 -5.99
N ILE A 110 5.26 16.56 -5.28
CA ILE A 110 6.70 16.48 -5.02
C ILE A 110 7.05 15.19 -4.27
N GLY A 111 6.20 14.68 -3.36
CA GLY A 111 6.46 13.44 -2.63
C GLY A 111 6.62 12.19 -3.50
N CYS A 112 6.02 12.17 -4.69
CA CYS A 112 6.13 11.09 -5.67
C CYS A 112 7.02 11.45 -6.87
N HIS A 113 7.10 12.73 -7.24
CA HIS A 113 7.86 13.23 -8.39
C HIS A 113 9.14 13.97 -7.98
N LEU A 114 9.81 13.51 -6.92
CA LEU A 114 11.08 14.11 -6.48
C LEU A 114 12.12 14.03 -7.61
N SER A 115 12.76 15.16 -7.88
CA SER A 115 13.95 15.25 -8.71
C SER A 115 14.99 14.16 -8.37
N GLY A 116 15.40 13.40 -9.40
CA GLY A 116 16.38 12.32 -9.26
C GLY A 116 15.87 11.00 -8.66
N THR A 117 14.57 10.85 -8.41
CA THR A 117 13.99 9.57 -7.94
C THR A 117 13.45 8.72 -9.08
N ASN A 118 13.43 7.40 -8.88
CA ASN A 118 12.89 6.42 -9.82
C ASN A 118 12.05 5.39 -9.07
N PHE A 119 10.86 5.82 -8.61
CA PHE A 119 9.95 4.95 -7.90
C PHE A 119 9.25 3.98 -8.84
N LEU A 120 9.02 2.76 -8.36
CA LEU A 120 8.33 1.73 -9.13
C LEU A 120 6.92 2.20 -9.55
N GLY A 121 6.63 2.13 -10.84
CA GLY A 121 5.32 2.49 -11.39
C GLY A 121 5.07 3.99 -11.57
N VAL A 122 5.97 4.86 -11.10
CA VAL A 122 5.90 6.30 -11.35
C VAL A 122 6.62 6.61 -12.66
N GLN A 123 5.88 7.05 -13.68
CA GLN A 123 6.46 7.52 -14.93
C GLN A 123 6.69 9.04 -14.85
N GLY A 124 7.86 9.49 -15.30
CA GLY A 124 8.24 10.90 -15.29
C GLY A 124 9.09 11.26 -14.07
N LYS A 125 10.40 11.35 -14.29
CA LYS A 125 11.30 12.06 -13.39
C LYS A 125 11.11 13.55 -13.63
N GLU A 126 10.93 14.32 -12.57
CA GLU A 126 11.14 15.76 -12.67
C GLU A 126 12.60 15.98 -13.09
N SER A 127 12.82 16.87 -14.07
CA SER A 127 14.19 17.31 -14.38
C SER A 127 14.73 18.04 -13.17
N LEU A 128 16.03 17.89 -12.90
CA LEU A 128 16.73 18.58 -11.81
C LEU A 128 16.62 20.12 -11.85
N THR A 129 16.10 20.66 -12.96
CA THR A 129 15.97 22.09 -13.23
C THR A 129 14.52 22.52 -13.48
N HIS A 130 13.53 21.68 -13.17
CA HIS A 130 12.11 21.90 -13.49
C HIS A 130 11.27 22.34 -12.28
N GLU A 131 11.90 22.96 -11.27
CA GLU A 131 11.14 23.55 -10.15
C GLU A 131 10.61 24.94 -10.53
N ALA A 132 9.31 25.16 -10.36
CA ALA A 132 8.69 26.49 -10.51
C ALA A 132 8.94 27.33 -9.25
N PRO A 133 9.66 28.47 -9.33
CA PRO A 133 9.95 29.28 -8.16
C PRO A 133 8.66 29.79 -7.48
N GLY A 134 8.55 29.63 -6.17
CA GLY A 134 7.44 30.17 -5.38
C GLY A 134 6.18 29.28 -5.30
N HIS A 135 6.21 28.07 -5.87
CA HIS A 135 5.11 27.11 -5.77
C HIS A 135 5.48 25.91 -4.91
N THR A 136 4.58 25.53 -4.00
CA THR A 136 4.75 24.36 -3.12
C THR A 136 4.03 23.11 -3.61
N ASP A 137 3.20 23.25 -4.65
CA ASP A 137 2.52 22.15 -5.35
C ASP A 137 2.41 22.47 -6.84
N CYS A 138 2.49 21.44 -7.68
CA CYS A 138 2.49 21.57 -9.13
C CYS A 138 1.12 22.01 -9.67
N SER A 139 0.04 21.60 -8.99
CA SER A 139 -1.34 22.02 -9.26
C SER A 139 -1.54 23.54 -9.15
N ASP A 140 -0.76 24.19 -8.29
CA ASP A 140 -0.82 25.64 -8.05
C ASP A 140 0.10 26.44 -8.97
N SER A 141 0.95 25.76 -9.76
CA SER A 141 1.89 26.40 -10.70
C SER A 141 1.23 26.96 -11.97
N GLY A 142 -0.01 26.53 -12.27
CA GLY A 142 -0.68 26.85 -13.53
C GLY A 142 -0.15 26.09 -14.76
N CYS A 143 0.99 25.40 -14.65
CA CYS A 143 1.61 24.63 -15.74
C CYS A 143 1.23 23.15 -15.76
N HIS A 144 0.93 22.56 -14.60
CA HIS A 144 0.53 21.15 -14.45
C HIS A 144 -0.83 21.09 -13.77
N LYS A 145 -1.90 21.16 -14.56
CA LYS A 145 -3.27 21.15 -14.03
C LYS A 145 -3.91 19.77 -14.21
N PRO A 146 -4.24 19.05 -13.13
CA PRO A 146 -4.82 17.73 -13.24
C PRO A 146 -6.27 17.83 -13.76
N LEU A 147 -6.58 17.07 -14.81
CA LEU A 147 -7.90 17.06 -15.45
C LEU A 147 -8.84 16.08 -14.75
N GLY A 148 -9.90 16.56 -14.12
CA GLY A 148 -10.92 15.72 -13.50
C GLY A 148 -11.76 16.40 -12.42
N ASN A 149 -12.85 15.73 -12.02
CA ASN A 149 -13.69 16.18 -10.92
C ASN A 149 -13.06 15.83 -9.56
N THR A 150 -13.37 16.64 -8.55
CA THR A 150 -13.11 16.39 -7.12
C THR A 150 -13.47 14.95 -6.75
N GLY A 151 -12.46 14.12 -6.49
CA GLY A 151 -12.67 12.73 -6.11
C GLY A 151 -12.72 11.73 -7.29
N ALA A 152 -12.16 12.08 -8.45
CA ALA A 152 -11.80 11.14 -9.50
C ALA A 152 -10.27 11.03 -9.62
N SER A 153 -9.77 9.85 -10.01
CA SER A 153 -8.36 9.68 -10.36
C SER A 153 -7.99 10.57 -11.54
N TYR A 154 -6.93 11.37 -11.42
CA TYR A 154 -6.43 12.18 -12.52
C TYR A 154 -5.48 11.33 -13.36
N ILE A 155 -5.87 11.00 -14.58
CA ILE A 155 -5.05 10.18 -15.50
C ILE A 155 -4.43 11.05 -16.61
N ASN A 156 -4.99 12.24 -16.82
CA ASN A 156 -4.58 13.20 -17.85
C ASN A 156 -4.31 14.57 -17.21
N TRP A 157 -3.42 15.33 -17.85
CA TRP A 157 -3.06 16.71 -17.50
C TRP A 157 -3.37 17.59 -18.72
N ASP A 158 -3.80 18.83 -18.48
CA ASP A 158 -3.88 19.87 -19.53
C ASP A 158 -2.48 20.36 -19.91
#